data_AF-A0A8T4W9E4-F1
#
_entry.id   AF-A0A8T4W9E4-F1
#
_cell.length_a   1.000
_cell.length_b   1.000
_cell.length_c   1.000
_cell.angle_alpha   90.00
_cell.angle_beta   90.00
_cell.angle_gamma   90.00
#
_symmetry.space_group_name_H-M   'P 1'
#
loop_
_entity.id
_entity.type
_entity.pdbx_description
1 polymer ?
#
loop_
_entity_poly.entity_id
_entity_poly.type
_entity_poly.pdbx_seq_one_letter_code
_entity_poly.pdbx_strand_id
1 'polypeptide(L)'
;MMKKKLLLISIFCLVLLIGGNVQGSISSSDQVSKLSVARNDKTFIAGTVINPSIENETVTAVALQVFYYNPGIFIDEVGVVRGFSSISFTKNMFVMVWTPGPFEVFGYVLGFCQDFEIHE
;
A
#
# COMPACT_ATOMS: atom_id res chain seq x y z
N MET A 1 -18.00 39.44 -4.41
CA MET A 1 -18.01 38.66 -5.67
C MET A 1 -16.80 37.70 -5.80
N MET A 2 -16.29 37.11 -4.71
CA MET A 2 -15.06 36.27 -4.72
C MET A 2 -15.26 34.79 -4.33
N LYS A 3 -16.38 34.43 -3.67
CA LYS A 3 -16.62 33.05 -3.20
C LYS A 3 -16.89 32.04 -4.33
N LYS A 4 -17.41 32.48 -5.48
CA LYS A 4 -17.72 31.61 -6.62
C LYS A 4 -16.48 31.15 -7.40
N LYS A 5 -15.39 31.93 -7.38
CA LYS A 5 -14.14 31.60 -8.10
C LYS A 5 -13.32 30.51 -7.38
N LEU A 6 -13.36 30.49 -6.04
CA LEU A 6 -12.63 29.48 -5.26
C LEU A 6 -13.24 28.07 -5.40
N LEU A 7 -14.58 28.00 -5.52
CA LEU A 7 -15.30 26.73 -5.63
C LEU A 7 -15.06 26.05 -7.00
N LEU A 8 -14.92 26.83 -8.07
CA LEU A 8 -14.60 26.30 -9.40
C LEU A 8 -13.19 25.70 -9.49
N ILE A 9 -12.21 26.28 -8.77
CA ILE A 9 -10.82 25.79 -8.77
C ILE A 9 -10.73 24.44 -8.03
N SER A 10 -11.49 24.27 -6.94
CA SER A 10 -11.54 23.01 -6.19
C SER A 10 -12.17 21.87 -6.99
N ILE A 11 -13.21 22.15 -7.79
CA ILE A 11 -13.84 21.15 -8.66
C ILE A 11 -12.92 20.78 -9.84
N PHE A 12 -12.16 21.75 -10.37
CA PHE A 12 -11.24 21.50 -11.49
C PHE A 12 -10.06 20.59 -11.09
N CYS A 13 -9.54 20.70 -9.86
CA CYS A 13 -8.52 19.77 -9.35
C CYS A 13 -9.05 18.35 -9.12
N LEU A 14 -10.32 18.20 -8.70
CA LEU A 14 -10.93 16.88 -8.50
C LEU A 14 -11.14 16.15 -9.84
N VAL A 15 -11.47 16.86 -10.92
CA VAL A 15 -11.63 16.28 -12.25
C VAL A 15 -10.29 15.82 -12.85
N LEU A 16 -9.18 16.53 -12.57
CA LEU A 16 -7.84 16.10 -12.97
C LEU A 16 -7.37 14.83 -12.25
N LEU A 17 -7.80 14.60 -11.01
CA LEU A 17 -7.48 13.38 -10.26
C LEU A 17 -8.28 12.15 -10.73
N ILE A 18 -9.44 12.34 -11.37
CA ILE A 18 -10.31 11.24 -11.84
C ILE A 18 -10.10 10.96 -13.34
N GLY A 19 -9.77 11.99 -14.14
CA GLY A 19 -9.49 11.89 -15.57
C GLY A 19 -8.07 11.46 -15.94
N GLY A 20 -7.16 11.37 -14.95
CA GLY A 20 -5.79 10.89 -15.11
C GLY A 20 -5.64 9.37 -15.14
N ASN A 21 -6.73 8.61 -15.39
CA ASN A 21 -6.65 7.20 -15.77
C ASN A 21 -6.06 7.09 -17.18
N VAL A 22 -4.77 7.40 -17.27
CA VAL A 22 -3.93 7.10 -18.41
C VAL A 22 -3.87 5.59 -18.51
N GLN A 23 -4.33 5.14 -19.65
CA GLN A 23 -4.25 3.81 -20.21
C GLN A 23 -2.80 3.30 -20.17
N GLY A 24 -2.41 2.69 -19.05
CA GLY A 24 -1.16 1.95 -18.89
C GLY A 24 -1.45 0.46 -18.99
N SER A 25 -1.23 -0.12 -20.17
CA SER A 25 -1.21 -1.57 -20.36
C SER A 25 -0.08 -2.15 -19.50
N ILE A 26 -0.41 -2.77 -18.36
CA ILE A 26 0.55 -3.56 -17.59
C ILE A 26 0.57 -4.95 -18.22
N SER A 27 1.59 -5.21 -19.04
CA SER A 27 1.93 -6.57 -19.46
C SER A 27 2.55 -7.29 -18.26
N SER A 28 1.81 -8.19 -17.61
CA SER A 28 2.37 -9.10 -16.61
C SER A 28 3.22 -10.15 -17.31
N SER A 29 4.54 -10.01 -17.22
CA SER A 29 5.48 -11.09 -17.54
C SER A 29 5.57 -12.01 -16.34
N ASP A 30 4.89 -13.15 -16.40
CA ASP A 30 5.19 -14.29 -15.52
C ASP A 30 6.61 -14.77 -15.82
N GLN A 31 7.56 -14.47 -14.93
CA GLN A 31 8.74 -15.31 -14.74
C GLN A 31 9.07 -15.45 -13.26
N VAL A 32 8.77 -16.65 -12.75
CA VAL A 32 9.28 -17.20 -11.50
C VAL A 32 10.81 -17.22 -11.57
N SER A 33 11.46 -16.41 -10.73
CA SER A 33 12.87 -16.52 -10.43
C SER A 33 13.06 -16.68 -8.93
N LYS A 34 13.14 -17.94 -8.52
CA LYS A 34 13.60 -18.38 -7.20
C LYS A 34 15.07 -18.00 -7.04
N LEU A 35 15.35 -16.86 -6.41
CA LEU A 35 16.49 -16.60 -5.53
C LEU A 35 16.49 -15.11 -5.15
N SER A 36 16.12 -14.81 -3.92
CA SER A 36 16.59 -13.62 -3.23
C SER A 36 16.43 -13.88 -1.75
N VAL A 37 17.55 -13.97 -1.04
CA VAL A 37 17.56 -13.71 0.40
C VAL A 37 17.03 -12.29 0.53
N ALA A 38 15.74 -12.16 0.85
CA ALA A 38 15.03 -10.89 0.93
C ALA A 38 15.65 -10.08 2.07
N ARG A 39 16.66 -9.29 1.75
CA ARG A 39 17.11 -8.20 2.59
C ARG A 39 15.99 -7.15 2.58
N ASN A 40 15.69 -6.63 3.76
CA ASN A 40 14.57 -5.75 4.14
C ASN A 40 14.56 -4.40 3.41
N ASP A 41 14.41 -4.43 2.09
CA ASP A 41 14.47 -3.26 1.23
C ASP A 41 13.12 -3.07 0.51
N LYS A 42 12.00 -3.37 1.16
CA LYS A 42 10.66 -3.07 0.63
C LYS A 42 10.01 -2.01 1.50
N THR A 43 9.42 -1.02 0.85
CA THR A 43 8.60 -0.01 1.50
C THR A 43 7.13 -0.28 1.24
N PHE A 44 6.37 -0.56 2.29
CA PHE A 44 4.92 -0.64 2.28
C PHE A 44 4.31 0.74 1.90
N ILE A 45 3.16 0.76 1.23
CA ILE A 45 2.44 2.00 0.84
C ILE A 45 0.98 2.02 1.35
N ALA A 46 0.25 0.93 1.08
CA ALA A 46 -1.17 0.82 1.39
C ALA A 46 -1.64 -0.60 1.08
N GLY A 47 -2.78 -0.97 1.64
CA GLY A 47 -3.48 -2.18 1.22
C GLY A 47 -4.63 -2.58 2.11
N THR A 48 -5.20 -3.72 1.74
CA THR A 48 -6.20 -4.44 2.53
C THR A 48 -5.56 -5.70 3.07
N VAL A 49 -5.75 -5.91 4.37
CA VAL A 49 -5.21 -7.04 5.12
C VAL A 49 -6.33 -7.75 5.88
N ILE A 50 -6.04 -8.96 6.34
CA ILE A 50 -6.94 -9.79 7.14
C ILE A 50 -6.29 -10.03 8.49
N ASN A 51 -7.10 -9.94 9.55
CA ASN A 51 -6.73 -10.12 10.94
C ASN A 51 -5.44 -9.36 11.32
N PRO A 52 -5.37 -8.04 11.10
CA PRO A 52 -4.20 -7.28 11.53
C PRO A 52 -4.06 -7.34 13.05
N SER A 53 -2.88 -7.70 13.54
CA SER A 53 -2.48 -7.62 14.94
C SER A 53 -1.37 -6.59 15.09
N ILE A 54 -1.38 -5.86 16.20
CA ILE A 54 -0.36 -4.85 16.53
C ILE A 54 0.27 -5.24 17.86
N GLU A 55 1.56 -5.60 17.83
CA GLU A 55 2.35 -5.98 19.00
C GLU A 55 3.68 -5.24 18.96
N ASN A 56 4.04 -4.52 20.03
CA ASN A 56 5.32 -3.80 20.14
C ASN A 56 5.68 -3.00 18.87
N GLU A 57 4.72 -2.20 18.38
CA GLU A 57 4.85 -1.40 17.16
C GLU A 57 5.03 -2.21 15.87
N THR A 58 4.93 -3.53 15.89
CA THR A 58 4.92 -4.36 14.69
C THR A 58 3.48 -4.70 14.31
N VAL A 59 3.11 -4.46 13.06
CA VAL A 59 1.87 -4.96 12.48
C VAL A 59 2.16 -6.29 11.82
N THR A 60 1.38 -7.31 12.17
CA THR A 60 1.36 -8.60 11.48
C THR A 60 -0.03 -8.83 10.90
N ALA A 61 -0.12 -9.29 9.66
CA ALA A 61 -1.41 -9.53 9.04
C ALA A 61 -1.29 -10.50 7.86
N VAL A 62 -2.43 -10.92 7.31
CA VAL A 62 -2.50 -11.65 6.05
C VAL A 62 -2.85 -10.67 4.92
N ALA A 63 -2.01 -10.60 3.89
CA ALA A 63 -2.23 -9.70 2.76
C ALA A 63 -3.34 -10.22 1.83
N LEU A 64 -4.46 -9.49 1.77
CA LEU A 64 -5.44 -9.69 0.71
C LEU A 64 -4.95 -9.00 -0.58
N GLN A 65 -4.59 -7.72 -0.45
CA GLN A 65 -3.95 -6.94 -1.51
C GLN A 65 -3.14 -5.80 -0.88
N VAL A 66 -1.82 -5.86 -0.98
CA VAL A 66 -0.91 -4.86 -0.40
C VAL A 66 0.10 -4.38 -1.42
N PHE A 67 0.32 -3.08 -1.47
CA PHE A 67 1.23 -2.41 -2.39
C PHE A 67 2.54 -2.06 -1.68
N TYR A 68 3.65 -2.32 -2.35
CA TYR A 68 4.99 -1.97 -1.89
C TYR A 68 5.85 -1.46 -3.05
N TYR A 69 6.98 -0.85 -2.73
CA TYR A 69 8.03 -0.56 -3.69
C TYR A 69 9.41 -0.87 -3.11
N ASN A 70 10.40 -1.09 -3.97
CA ASN A 70 11.79 -1.22 -3.56
C ASN A 70 12.46 0.16 -3.60
N PRO A 71 12.85 0.76 -2.45
CA PRO A 71 13.60 2.02 -2.44
C PRO A 71 15.00 1.87 -3.04
N GLY A 72 15.29 2.67 -4.06
CA GLY A 72 16.63 2.93 -4.59
C GLY A 72 16.90 4.43 -4.69
N ILE A 73 17.92 4.84 -5.49
CA ILE A 73 18.12 6.27 -5.85
C ILE A 73 16.88 6.79 -6.62
N PHE A 74 16.24 5.89 -7.37
CA PHE A 74 14.90 6.05 -7.90
C PHE A 74 14.02 4.91 -7.39
N ILE A 75 12.70 4.99 -7.60
CA ILE A 75 11.82 3.85 -7.33
C ILE A 75 12.15 2.80 -8.38
N ASP A 76 12.80 1.71 -7.95
CA ASP A 76 13.33 0.70 -8.87
C ASP A 76 12.24 -0.31 -9.28
N GLU A 77 11.29 -0.59 -8.38
CA GLU A 77 10.21 -1.56 -8.61
C GLU A 77 8.99 -1.23 -7.75
N VAL A 78 7.78 -1.44 -8.29
CA VAL A 78 6.51 -1.42 -7.54
C VAL A 78 5.88 -2.80 -7.65
N GLY A 79 5.52 -3.38 -6.51
CA GLY A 79 4.94 -4.71 -6.42
C GLY A 79 3.59 -4.73 -5.69
N VAL A 80 2.86 -5.83 -5.89
CA VAL A 80 1.60 -6.10 -5.19
C VAL A 80 1.63 -7.50 -4.60
N VAL A 81 1.46 -7.61 -3.29
CA VAL A 81 1.26 -8.87 -2.59
C VAL A 81 -0.21 -9.24 -2.68
N ARG A 82 -0.51 -10.43 -3.19
CA ARG A 82 -1.87 -11.00 -3.30
C ARG A 82 -1.83 -12.48 -2.94
N GLY A 83 -2.97 -13.02 -2.55
CA GLY A 83 -3.12 -14.46 -2.34
C GLY A 83 -2.84 -14.93 -0.91
N PHE A 84 -3.09 -14.07 0.09
CA PHE A 84 -3.05 -14.43 1.51
C PHE A 84 -1.65 -14.74 2.06
N SER A 85 -0.61 -14.12 1.50
CA SER A 85 0.73 -14.16 2.11
C SER A 85 0.73 -13.47 3.46
N SER A 86 1.48 -14.01 4.42
CA SER A 86 1.71 -13.34 5.70
C SER A 86 2.66 -12.16 5.50
N ILE A 87 2.40 -11.05 6.18
CA ILE A 87 3.21 -9.82 6.07
C ILE A 87 3.49 -9.21 7.44
N SER A 88 4.58 -8.46 7.53
CA SER A 88 4.88 -7.62 8.69
C SER A 88 5.51 -6.28 8.31
N PHE A 89 5.29 -5.27 9.15
CA PHE A 89 5.90 -3.93 9.03
C PHE A 89 5.76 -3.16 10.34
N THR A 90 6.62 -2.16 10.57
CA THR A 90 6.50 -1.27 11.72
C THR A 90 5.33 -0.29 11.59
N LYS A 91 4.53 -0.19 12.65
CA LYS A 91 3.53 0.83 12.89
C LYS A 91 4.19 2.11 13.40
N ASN A 92 4.69 2.91 12.48
CA ASN A 92 5.17 4.26 12.78
C ASN A 92 4.02 5.29 12.71
N MET A 93 4.35 6.57 12.95
CA MET A 93 3.37 7.68 12.89
C MET A 93 2.77 7.94 11.51
N PHE A 94 3.36 7.39 10.45
CA PHE A 94 2.90 7.50 9.07
C PHE A 94 2.01 6.34 8.64
N VAL A 95 1.82 5.33 9.50
CA VAL A 95 1.03 4.12 9.21
C VAL A 95 -0.27 4.11 10.01
N MET A 96 -1.37 4.25 9.29
CA MET A 96 -2.72 4.08 9.81
C MET A 96 -3.20 2.66 9.54
N VAL A 97 -3.67 1.98 10.59
CA VAL A 97 -4.35 0.68 10.50
C VAL A 97 -5.77 0.90 10.99
N TRP A 98 -6.76 0.56 10.17
CA TRP A 98 -8.18 0.73 10.47
C TRP A 98 -8.95 -0.57 10.23
N THR A 99 -9.58 -1.09 11.29
CA THR A 99 -10.35 -2.36 11.29
C THR A 99 -11.84 -2.07 11.49
N PRO A 100 -12.64 -1.93 10.42
CA PRO A 100 -14.07 -1.73 10.59
C PRO A 100 -14.80 -2.99 11.05
N GLY A 101 -15.77 -2.80 11.95
CA GLY A 101 -16.72 -3.83 12.37
C GLY A 101 -16.34 -4.55 13.66
N PRO A 102 -17.29 -5.28 14.27
CA PRO A 102 -17.15 -5.85 15.62
C PRO A 102 -16.17 -7.02 15.72
N PHE A 103 -15.74 -7.59 14.59
CA PHE A 103 -14.85 -8.75 14.53
C PHE A 103 -13.45 -8.40 14.04
N GLU A 104 -13.23 -7.17 13.57
CA GLU A 104 -11.92 -6.67 13.12
C GLU A 104 -11.18 -7.57 12.10
N VAL A 105 -11.93 -8.39 11.36
CA VAL A 105 -11.38 -9.40 10.43
C VAL A 105 -10.69 -8.76 9.24
N PHE A 106 -11.20 -7.63 8.76
CA PHE A 106 -10.62 -6.91 7.63
C PHE A 106 -9.99 -5.61 8.13
N GLY A 107 -8.76 -5.36 7.71
CA GLY A 107 -8.03 -4.14 7.99
C GLY A 107 -7.71 -3.37 6.71
N TYR A 108 -7.85 -2.06 6.75
CA TYR A 108 -7.29 -1.14 5.77
C TYR A 108 -6.04 -0.53 6.36
N VAL A 109 -4.94 -0.62 5.63
CA VAL A 109 -3.67 -0.03 6.04
C VAL A 109 -3.30 1.04 5.01
N LEU A 110 -3.04 2.25 5.49
CA LEU A 110 -2.67 3.40 4.68
C LEU A 110 -1.43 4.05 5.29
N GLY A 111 -0.39 4.26 4.49
CA GLY A 111 0.84 4.86 5.00
C GLY A 111 2.09 4.17 4.50
N PHE A 112 3.27 4.74 4.79
CA PHE A 112 4.52 4.16 4.31
C PHE A 112 5.41 3.66 5.45
N CYS A 113 6.04 2.50 5.24
CA CYS A 113 7.03 1.96 6.16
C CYS A 113 8.10 1.17 5.42
N GLN A 114 9.38 1.37 5.78
CA GLN A 114 10.53 0.87 5.03
C GLN A 114 10.96 -0.56 5.39
N ASP A 115 10.33 -1.16 6.40
CA ASP A 115 10.66 -2.49 6.92
C ASP A 115 9.57 -3.52 6.58
N PHE A 116 9.06 -3.44 5.35
CA PHE A 116 8.01 -4.35 4.91
C PHE A 116 8.56 -5.72 4.55
N GLU A 117 8.04 -6.75 5.19
CA GLU A 117 8.41 -8.15 4.97
C GLU A 117 7.21 -8.96 4.49
N ILE A 118 7.49 -9.91 3.59
CA ILE A 118 6.51 -10.86 3.04
C ILE A 118 7.03 -12.25 3.41
N HIS A 119 6.20 -13.04 4.08
CA HIS A 119 6.50 -14.39 4.55
C HIS A 119 5.72 -15.38 3.68
N GLU A 120 6.44 -16.30 3.02
CA GLU A 120 5.90 -17.40 2.18
C GLU A 120 5.53 -18.64 3.00
#